data_AF-A0A961E9Z3-F1
#
_entry.id   AF-A0A961E9Z3-F1
#
_cell.length_a   1.000
_cell.length_b   1.000
_cell.length_c   1.000
_cell.angle_alpha   90.00
_cell.angle_beta   90.00
_cell.angle_gamma   90.00
#
_symmetry.space_group_name_H-M   'P 1'
#
loop_
_entity.id
_entity.type
_entity.pdbx_description
1 polymer ?
#
loop_
_entity_poly.entity_id
_entity_poly.type
_entity_poly.pdbx_seq_one_letter_code
_entity_poly.pdbx_strand_id
1 'polypeptide(L)'
;IQAAGTGQVAKLSSRVLRSAPVEVNADDGTARVLVYVEATSKKSNEAGVKRSMGFMVGMTKNGDLWKASSITSLDSLALESDMANAGDQGTATQTQPTQTQQPSTTEGAGN
;
A
#
# COMPACT_ATOMS: atom_id res chain seq x y z
N ILE A 1 38.17 -18.29 4.50
CA ILE A 1 36.79 -18.23 5.04
C ILE A 1 36.23 -16.87 4.62
N GLN A 2 35.43 -16.82 3.56
CA GLN A 2 34.83 -15.58 3.04
C GLN A 2 33.74 -15.13 4.02
N ALA A 3 33.79 -13.87 4.44
CA ALA A 3 32.79 -13.25 5.31
C ALA A 3 31.47 -13.12 4.55
N ALA A 4 30.39 -13.63 5.13
CA ALA A 4 29.03 -13.46 4.63
C ALA A 4 28.71 -11.97 4.50
N GLY A 5 28.32 -11.54 3.30
CA GLY A 5 27.88 -10.17 3.04
C GLY A 5 26.76 -9.78 3.99
N THR A 6 26.89 -8.61 4.61
CA THR A 6 25.89 -8.02 5.49
C THR A 6 24.63 -7.69 4.69
N GLY A 7 23.68 -8.63 4.69
CA GLY A 7 22.42 -8.55 3.96
C GLY A 7 21.68 -7.25 4.28
N GLN A 8 21.39 -6.47 3.23
CA GLN A 8 20.64 -5.22 3.34
C GLN A 8 19.20 -5.51 3.76
N VAL A 9 18.90 -5.31 5.04
CA VAL A 9 17.59 -5.59 5.62
C VAL A 9 16.65 -4.41 5.35
N ALA A 10 15.50 -4.66 4.70
CA ALA A 10 14.45 -3.65 4.56
C ALA A 10 13.84 -3.33 5.94
N LYS A 11 13.55 -2.05 6.20
CA LYS A 11 12.93 -1.57 7.45
C LYS A 11 11.50 -1.12 7.18
N LEU A 12 10.56 -1.59 8.00
CA LEU A 12 9.20 -1.05 8.09
C LEU A 12 9.03 -0.39 9.45
N SER A 13 8.61 0.87 9.48
CA SER A 13 8.20 1.56 10.70
C SER A 13 6.80 2.11 10.54
N SER A 14 5.96 1.96 11.56
CA SER A 14 4.62 2.53 11.58
C SER A 14 4.46 3.51 12.73
N ARG A 15 3.59 4.50 12.55
CA ARG A 15 3.20 5.46 13.58
C ARG A 15 1.70 5.69 13.50
N VAL A 16 1.02 5.65 14.65
CA VAL A 16 -0.37 6.11 14.76
C VAL A 16 -0.37 7.63 14.64
N LEU A 17 -1.15 8.14 13.68
CA LEU A 17 -1.37 9.57 13.48
C LEU A 17 -2.56 10.06 14.29
N ARG A 18 -3.67 9.32 14.24
CA ARG A 18 -4.93 9.64 14.92
C ARG A 18 -5.63 8.37 15.35
N SER A 19 -6.35 8.44 16.45
CA SER A 19 -7.30 7.41 16.86
C SER A 19 -8.50 8.04 17.56
N ALA A 20 -9.67 7.43 17.39
CA ALA A 20 -10.90 7.84 18.06
C ALA A 20 -11.82 6.63 18.29
N PRO A 21 -12.32 6.40 19.52
CA PRO A 21 -13.42 5.46 19.73
C PRO A 21 -14.67 6.00 19.01
N VAL A 22 -15.31 5.16 18.21
CA VAL A 22 -16.55 5.51 17.48
C VAL A 22 -17.78 4.84 18.08
N GLU A 23 -17.58 3.74 18.81
CA GLU A 23 -18.63 3.04 19.56
C GLU A 23 -18.00 2.40 20.79
N VAL A 24 -18.65 2.53 21.94
CA VAL A 24 -18.23 1.86 23.18
C VAL A 24 -19.47 1.30 23.86
N ASN A 25 -19.49 -0.01 24.04
CA ASN A 25 -20.46 -0.70 24.86
C ASN A 25 -19.73 -1.29 26.06
N ALA A 26 -19.79 -0.56 27.18
CA ALA A 26 -19.05 -0.89 28.38
C ALA A 26 -19.61 -2.13 29.10
N ASP A 27 -20.92 -2.35 29.02
CA ASP A 27 -21.61 -3.47 29.66
C ASP A 27 -21.24 -4.79 28.99
N ASP A 28 -21.24 -4.81 27.64
CA ASP A 28 -20.82 -5.97 26.86
C ASP A 28 -19.30 -6.08 26.72
N GLY A 29 -18.55 -5.08 27.21
CA GLY A 29 -17.09 -5.03 27.10
C GLY A 29 -16.61 -5.03 25.65
N THR A 30 -17.33 -4.36 24.75
CA THR A 30 -16.97 -4.22 23.33
C THR A 30 -16.81 -2.76 22.93
N ALA A 31 -15.94 -2.49 21.96
CA ALA A 31 -15.78 -1.16 21.39
C ALA A 31 -15.32 -1.23 19.94
N ARG A 32 -15.54 -0.15 19.19
CA ARG A 32 -14.96 0.08 17.86
C ARG A 32 -14.13 1.35 17.88
N VAL A 33 -12.94 1.28 17.31
CA VAL A 33 -11.97 2.38 17.29
C VAL A 33 -11.52 2.63 15.87
N LEU A 34 -11.63 3.87 15.42
CA LEU A 34 -11.04 4.34 14.17
C LEU A 34 -9.56 4.65 14.41
N VAL A 35 -8.66 4.10 13.60
CA VAL A 35 -7.20 4.30 13.71
C VAL A 35 -6.61 4.67 12.36
N TYR A 36 -5.87 5.77 12.29
CA TYR A 36 -5.09 6.15 11.13
C TYR A 36 -3.60 6.03 11.43
N VAL A 37 -2.87 5.36 10.55
CA VAL A 37 -1.42 5.15 10.68
C VAL A 37 -0.68 5.67 9.45
N GLU A 38 0.57 6.06 9.66
CA GLU A 38 1.56 6.23 8.59
C GLU A 38 2.58 5.09 8.70
N ALA A 39 2.71 4.30 7.65
CA ALA A 39 3.77 3.31 7.51
C ALA A 39 4.85 3.83 6.57
N THR A 40 6.10 3.74 6.99
CA THR A 40 7.29 4.04 6.18
C THR A 40 8.05 2.75 5.91
N SER A 41 8.13 2.36 4.66
CA SER A 41 8.99 1.27 4.20
C SER A 41 10.27 1.85 3.63
N LYS A 42 11.42 1.32 4.02
CA LYS A 42 12.73 1.73 3.52
C LYS A 42 13.53 0.50 3.13
N LYS A 43 13.82 0.36 1.84
CA LYS A 43 14.87 -0.54 1.36
C LYS A 43 16.23 0.13 1.51
N SER A 44 17.29 -0.66 1.61
CA SER A 44 18.63 -0.09 1.71
C SER A 44 18.95 0.72 0.45
N ASN A 45 19.60 1.87 0.64
CA ASN A 45 19.94 2.83 -0.43
C ASN A 45 18.74 3.46 -1.18
N GLU A 46 17.50 3.27 -0.73
CA GLU A 46 16.31 3.94 -1.29
C GLU A 46 15.75 4.99 -0.32
N ALA A 47 15.08 6.00 -0.88
CA ALA A 47 14.23 6.90 -0.09
C ALA A 47 13.07 6.11 0.52
N GLY A 48 12.72 6.42 1.78
CA GLY A 48 11.60 5.75 2.44
C GLY A 48 10.27 6.12 1.77
N VAL A 49 9.46 5.12 1.46
CA VAL A 49 8.10 5.32 0.93
C VAL A 49 7.12 5.36 2.09
N LYS A 50 6.36 6.45 2.18
CA LYS A 50 5.29 6.63 3.17
C LYS A 50 3.94 6.24 2.58
N ARG A 51 3.13 5.54 3.38
CA ARG A 51 1.74 5.22 3.08
C ARG A 51 0.88 5.48 4.30
N SER A 52 -0.21 6.22 4.11
CA SER A 52 -1.23 6.39 5.13
C SER A 52 -2.31 5.32 4.94
N MET A 53 -2.73 4.69 6.03
CA MET A 53 -3.77 3.64 6.01
C MET A 53 -4.73 3.89 7.17
N GLY A 54 -6.01 3.62 6.93
CA GLY A 54 -7.07 3.70 7.94
C GLY A 54 -7.58 2.31 8.33
N PHE A 55 -7.90 2.12 9.60
CA PHE A 55 -8.43 0.86 10.13
C PHE A 55 -9.62 1.12 11.06
N MET A 56 -10.65 0.29 10.95
CA MET A 56 -11.62 0.07 12.01
C MET A 56 -11.14 -1.10 12.87
N VAL A 57 -10.92 -0.87 14.16
CA VAL A 57 -10.44 -1.87 15.10
C VAL A 57 -11.58 -2.24 16.05
N GLY A 58 -12.03 -3.49 15.99
CA GLY A 58 -12.89 -4.06 17.02
C GLY A 58 -12.07 -4.35 18.27
N MET A 59 -12.60 -4.00 19.43
CA MET A 59 -11.95 -4.19 20.72
C MET A 59 -12.87 -4.99 21.65
N THR A 60 -12.28 -5.89 22.42
CA THR A 60 -12.95 -6.63 23.50
C THR A 60 -12.20 -6.43 24.81
N LYS A 61 -12.91 -6.24 25.90
CA LYS A 61 -12.34 -6.11 27.23
C LYS A 61 -11.96 -7.49 27.79
N ASN A 62 -10.77 -7.62 28.34
CA ASN A 62 -10.26 -8.81 29.01
C ASN A 62 -9.67 -8.38 30.36
N GLY A 63 -10.41 -8.62 31.43
CA GLY A 63 -10.15 -8.01 32.74
C GLY A 63 -10.27 -6.48 32.64
N ASP A 64 -9.21 -5.77 33.01
CA ASP A 64 -9.14 -4.31 32.91
C ASP A 64 -8.54 -3.78 31.60
N LEU A 65 -8.11 -4.69 30.71
CA LEU A 65 -7.42 -4.32 29.48
C LEU A 65 -8.30 -4.52 28.25
N TRP A 66 -8.36 -3.51 27.40
CA TRP A 66 -8.96 -3.61 26.08
C TRP A 66 -7.96 -4.21 25.09
N LYS A 67 -8.36 -5.27 24.39
CA LYS A 67 -7.55 -5.95 23.37
C LYS A 67 -8.26 -5.86 22.02
N ALA A 68 -7.49 -5.72 20.94
CA ALA A 68 -8.04 -5.79 19.60
C ALA A 68 -8.57 -7.21 19.33
N SER A 69 -9.81 -7.31 18.88
CA SER A 69 -10.48 -8.57 18.49
C SER A 69 -10.59 -8.70 16.96
N SER A 70 -10.63 -7.57 16.24
CA SER A 70 -10.62 -7.53 14.79
C SER A 70 -9.96 -6.25 14.26
N ILE A 71 -9.42 -6.32 13.05
CA ILE A 71 -8.86 -5.17 12.33
C ILE A 71 -9.37 -5.24 10.89
N THR A 72 -10.06 -4.20 10.45
CA THR A 72 -10.60 -4.07 9.10
C THR A 72 -10.00 -2.83 8.46
N SER A 73 -9.37 -2.97 7.28
CA SER A 73 -8.91 -1.80 6.51
C SER A 73 -10.11 -0.98 6.05
N LEU A 74 -9.99 0.35 6.06
CA LEU A 74 -11.01 1.25 5.50
C LEU A 74 -10.89 1.37 3.99
N ASP A 75 -9.77 0.96 3.40
CA ASP A 75 -9.55 1.02 1.95
C ASP A 75 -10.46 0.04 1.17
N SER A 76 -11.06 -0.94 1.86
CA SER A 76 -12.12 -1.79 1.30
C SER A 76 -13.49 -1.11 1.25
N LEU A 77 -13.62 0.10 1.82
CA LEU A 77 -14.79 0.96 1.72
C LEU A 77 -14.49 2.05 0.67
N ALA A 78 -14.20 1.64 -0.57
CA ALA A 78 -14.09 2.61 -1.65
C ALA A 78 -15.42 3.38 -1.75
N LEU A 79 -15.34 4.72 -1.72
CA LEU A 79 -16.46 5.57 -2.09
C LEU A 79 -16.77 5.28 -3.56
N GLU A 80 -18.05 5.16 -3.94
CA GLU A 80 -18.48 4.81 -5.31
C GLU A 80 -17.86 5.71 -6.41
N SER A 81 -17.39 6.91 -6.05
CA SER A 81 -16.69 7.82 -6.96
C SER A 81 -15.25 7.43 -7.31
N ASP A 82 -14.58 6.58 -6.52
CA ASP A 82 -13.19 6.14 -6.77
C ASP A 82 -13.11 4.88 -7.64
N MET A 83 -14.22 4.18 -7.86
CA MET A 83 -14.27 3.04 -8.81
C MET A 83 -14.10 3.47 -10.28
N ALA A 84 -14.25 4.76 -10.60
CA ALA A 84 -14.00 5.27 -11.94
C ALA A 84 -12.50 5.25 -12.34
N ASN A 85 -11.58 5.14 -11.39
CA ASN A 85 -10.13 5.07 -11.63
C ASN A 85 -9.48 3.76 -11.15
N ALA A 86 -10.25 2.80 -10.63
CA ALA A 86 -9.75 1.48 -10.21
C ALA A 86 -9.57 0.49 -11.38
N GLY A 87 -9.47 1.00 -12.61
CA GLY A 87 -9.27 0.22 -13.84
C GLY A 87 -7.87 0.36 -14.38
N ASP A 88 -6.85 -0.13 -13.67
CA ASP A 88 -5.68 -0.78 -14.28
C ASP A 88 -4.82 -1.50 -13.23
N GLN A 89 -5.24 -2.70 -12.85
CA GLN A 89 -4.30 -3.74 -12.41
C GLN A 89 -4.59 -5.00 -13.22
N GLY A 90 -4.51 -4.83 -14.55
CA GLY A 90 -4.46 -5.94 -15.49
C GLY A 90 -3.02 -6.44 -15.61
N THR A 91 -2.77 -7.66 -15.17
CA THR A 91 -1.63 -8.48 -15.63
C THR A 91 -1.65 -8.54 -17.16
N ALA A 92 -0.81 -7.75 -17.83
CA ALA A 92 -0.64 -7.82 -19.28
C ALA A 92 0.79 -8.24 -19.63
N THR A 93 0.88 -9.46 -20.14
CA THR A 93 2.02 -10.08 -20.81
C THR A 93 2.61 -9.10 -21.83
N GLN A 94 3.91 -8.84 -21.69
CA GLN A 94 4.70 -8.03 -22.62
C GLN A 94 4.61 -8.62 -24.04
N THR A 95 3.83 -7.98 -24.91
CA THR A 95 3.95 -8.16 -26.36
C THR A 95 4.63 -6.92 -26.94
N GLN A 96 5.82 -7.16 -27.46
CA GLN A 96 6.69 -6.22 -28.16
C GLN A 96 6.04 -5.77 -29.48
N PRO A 97 5.88 -4.46 -29.75
CA PRO A 97 5.55 -4.01 -31.09
C PRO A 97 6.80 -3.95 -31.97
N THR A 98 6.73 -4.67 -33.09
CA THR A 98 7.65 -4.62 -34.23
C THR A 98 7.72 -3.21 -34.80
N GLN A 99 8.92 -2.63 -34.90
CA GLN A 99 9.15 -1.39 -35.66
C GLN A 99 8.96 -1.66 -37.16
N THR A 100 7.94 -1.08 -37.76
CA THR A 100 7.86 -0.91 -39.22
C THR A 100 8.83 0.18 -39.65
N GLN A 101 9.82 -0.22 -40.45
CA GLN A 101 10.79 0.66 -41.10
C GLN A 101 10.07 1.62 -42.07
N GLN A 102 10.32 2.92 -41.91
CA GLN A 102 9.99 3.96 -42.88
C GLN A 102 11.09 4.01 -43.95
N PRO A 103 10.80 3.88 -45.26
CA PRO A 103 11.82 4.03 -46.29
C PRO A 103 12.19 5.51 -46.49
N SER A 104 13.49 5.79 -46.38
CA SER A 104 14.13 7.07 -46.73
C SER A 104 14.19 7.22 -48.25
N THR A 105 13.66 8.31 -48.81
CA THR A 105 14.00 8.72 -50.18
C THR A 105 15.26 9.57 -50.14
N THR A 106 16.40 8.97 -50.47
CA THR A 106 17.64 9.70 -50.80
C THR A 106 17.68 9.92 -52.30
N GLU A 107 17.68 11.19 -52.65
CA GLU A 107 17.90 11.76 -53.98
C GLU A 107 19.39 11.61 -54.37
N GLY A 108 19.66 11.07 -55.57
CA GLY A 108 20.91 11.30 -56.30
C GLY A 108 21.70 10.08 -56.80
N ALA A 109 21.62 9.80 -58.11
CA ALA A 109 22.75 9.41 -58.98
C ALA A 109 22.32 9.52 -60.45
N GLY A 110 23.11 10.21 -61.28
CA GLY A 110 22.70 10.74 -62.58
C GLY A 110 23.00 9.90 -63.82
N ASN A 111 22.92 10.58 -64.97
CA ASN A 111 23.69 10.35 -66.18
C ASN A 111 23.76 11.65 -66.98
#